data_AF-A0A1B8ZWL8-F1
#
_entry.id   AF-A0A1B8ZWL8-F1
#
_cell.length_a   1.000
_cell.length_b   1.000
_cell.length_c   1.000
_cell.angle_alpha   90.00
_cell.angle_beta   90.00
_cell.angle_gamma   90.00
#
_symmetry.space_group_name_H-M   'P 1'
#
loop_
_entity.id
_entity.type
_entity.pdbx_description
1 polymer ?
#
loop_
_entity_poly.entity_id
_entity_poly.type
_entity_poly.pdbx_seq_one_letter_code
_entity_poly.pdbx_strand_id
1 'polypeptide(L)'
;MENTTHPFEERCKLLKEEIGLEVPLLVIETFKRYDLPKNNYFYSIFWHVDNDSFIIFYTEPFIELVVTRYKEIHGQNADLAKLSEQLDDAVYEYRIKENCFDRTNPDFEFINKCYEEFKKTGEELIITMDLGDHDNLVINKEEKGNIGYNLSTYKTTTGIQYKYLTHFKPLPELIRGSFGWQEKIL
;
A
#
# COMPACT_ATOMS: atom_id res chain seq x y z
N MET A 1 -11.44 -36.36 9.72
CA MET A 1 -11.22 -35.04 10.33
C MET A 1 -11.65 -34.04 9.29
N GLU A 2 -12.74 -33.30 9.54
CA GLU A 2 -13.10 -32.19 8.66
C GLU A 2 -11.94 -31.21 8.67
N ASN A 3 -11.39 -30.94 7.49
CA ASN A 3 -10.36 -29.94 7.30
C ASN A 3 -11.08 -28.59 7.35
N THR A 4 -11.46 -28.13 8.55
CA THR A 4 -12.14 -26.85 8.71
C THR A 4 -11.17 -25.75 8.35
N THR A 5 -11.34 -25.20 7.15
CA THR A 5 -10.55 -24.08 6.66
C THR A 5 -10.65 -22.91 7.65
N HIS A 6 -9.51 -22.31 7.99
CA HIS A 6 -9.50 -21.17 8.91
C HIS A 6 -10.33 -20.01 8.33
N PRO A 7 -11.18 -19.31 9.11
CA PRO A 7 -12.04 -18.25 8.59
C PRO A 7 -11.30 -17.15 7.82
N PHE A 8 -10.05 -16.89 8.19
CA PHE A 8 -9.20 -15.94 7.47
C PHE A 8 -8.84 -16.41 6.06
N GLU A 9 -8.60 -17.70 5.85
CA GLU A 9 -8.26 -18.21 4.51
C GLU A 9 -9.44 -18.04 3.55
N GLU A 10 -10.65 -18.32 4.01
CA GLU A 10 -11.87 -18.05 3.23
C GLU A 10 -12.02 -16.55 2.96
N ARG A 11 -11.71 -15.70 3.94
CA ARG A 11 -11.72 -14.25 3.71
C ARG A 11 -10.68 -13.83 2.67
N CYS A 12 -9.47 -14.38 2.70
CA CYS A 12 -8.44 -14.08 1.70
C CYS A 12 -8.86 -14.52 0.29
N LYS A 13 -9.55 -15.66 0.15
CA LYS A 13 -10.12 -16.08 -1.16
C LYS A 13 -11.15 -15.07 -1.66
N LEU A 14 -12.08 -14.66 -0.81
CA LEU A 14 -13.09 -13.65 -1.16
C LEU A 14 -12.45 -12.31 -1.54
N LEU A 15 -11.46 -11.83 -0.79
CA LEU A 15 -10.74 -10.59 -1.12
C LEU A 15 -10.06 -10.65 -2.49
N LYS A 16 -9.46 -11.79 -2.83
CA LYS A 16 -8.87 -12.01 -4.16
C LYS A 16 -9.94 -12.01 -5.26
N GLU A 17 -11.08 -12.65 -5.04
CA GLU A 17 -12.17 -12.74 -6.03
C GLU A 17 -12.90 -11.41 -6.23
N GLU A 18 -13.22 -10.71 -5.14
CA GLU A 18 -14.02 -9.49 -5.16
C GLU A 18 -13.21 -8.29 -5.66
N ILE A 19 -12.02 -8.08 -5.10
CA ILE A 19 -11.23 -6.85 -5.28
C ILE A 19 -9.80 -7.10 -5.78
N GLY A 20 -9.44 -8.35 -6.12
CA GLY A 20 -8.11 -8.67 -6.63
C GLY A 20 -6.98 -8.65 -5.59
N LEU A 21 -7.29 -8.50 -4.31
CA LEU A 21 -6.27 -8.39 -3.25
C LEU A 21 -5.65 -9.76 -2.95
N GLU A 22 -4.36 -9.90 -3.22
CA GLU A 22 -3.56 -11.06 -2.83
C GLU A 22 -2.86 -10.81 -1.49
N VAL A 23 -3.43 -11.35 -0.41
CA VAL A 23 -2.82 -11.25 0.93
C VAL A 23 -1.51 -12.07 0.97
N PRO A 24 -0.38 -11.50 1.41
CA PRO A 24 0.89 -12.24 1.50
C PRO A 24 0.78 -13.49 2.38
N LEU A 25 1.38 -14.60 1.95
CA LEU A 25 1.31 -15.88 2.66
C LEU A 25 1.76 -15.77 4.13
N LEU A 26 2.83 -15.00 4.39
CA LEU A 26 3.32 -14.75 5.74
C LEU A 26 2.24 -14.15 6.65
N VAL A 27 1.41 -13.23 6.13
CA VAL A 27 0.32 -12.61 6.87
C VAL A 27 -0.76 -13.64 7.20
N ILE A 28 -1.12 -14.48 6.22
CA ILE A 28 -2.09 -15.58 6.39
C ILE A 28 -1.62 -16.54 7.48
N GLU A 29 -0.38 -17.02 7.38
CA GLU A 29 0.21 -17.94 8.36
C GLU A 29 0.32 -17.32 9.76
N THR A 30 0.61 -16.02 9.82
CA THR A 30 0.70 -15.29 11.08
C THR A 30 -0.65 -15.25 11.78
N PHE A 31 -1.71 -14.81 11.10
CA PHE A 31 -3.02 -14.71 11.73
C PHE A 31 -3.64 -16.06 12.05
N LYS A 32 -3.40 -17.09 11.24
CA LYS A 32 -3.77 -18.49 11.57
C LYS A 32 -3.10 -18.99 12.85
N ARG A 33 -1.86 -18.57 13.10
CA ARG A 33 -1.10 -19.00 14.29
C ARG A 33 -1.60 -18.35 15.57
N TYR A 34 -1.96 -17.06 15.51
CA TYR A 34 -2.32 -16.28 16.69
C TYR A 34 -3.82 -16.26 17.00
N ASP A 35 -4.68 -16.77 16.11
CA ASP A 35 -6.14 -16.84 16.26
C ASP A 35 -6.74 -15.55 16.82
N LEU A 36 -6.39 -14.42 16.19
CA LEU A 36 -6.75 -13.09 16.66
C LEU A 36 -8.25 -12.82 16.50
N PRO A 37 -8.87 -12.07 17.44
CA PRO A 37 -10.27 -11.68 17.30
C PRO A 37 -10.43 -10.70 16.12
N LYS A 38 -11.58 -10.73 15.44
CA LYS A 38 -11.86 -9.90 14.24
C LYS A 38 -11.71 -8.40 14.44
N ASN A 39 -11.82 -7.91 15.68
CA ASN A 39 -11.64 -6.51 16.04
C ASN A 39 -10.19 -6.14 16.43
N ASN A 40 -9.24 -7.07 16.34
CA ASN A 40 -7.84 -6.78 16.59
C ASN A 40 -7.33 -5.76 15.56
N TYR A 41 -6.55 -4.78 16.02
CA TYR A 41 -6.04 -3.66 15.22
C TYR A 41 -5.40 -4.08 13.90
N PHE A 42 -4.46 -5.04 13.90
CA PHE A 42 -3.77 -5.48 12.69
C PHE A 42 -4.63 -6.37 11.78
N TYR A 43 -5.73 -6.91 12.30
CA TYR A 43 -6.52 -7.96 11.66
C TYR A 43 -7.86 -7.47 11.12
N SER A 44 -8.44 -6.44 11.74
CA SER A 44 -9.78 -5.94 11.44
C SER A 44 -9.91 -5.40 10.03
N ILE A 45 -8.86 -4.78 9.49
CA ILE A 45 -8.85 -4.18 8.16
C ILE A 45 -9.30 -5.16 7.08
N PHE A 46 -8.91 -6.44 7.17
CA PHE A 46 -9.26 -7.46 6.18
C PHE A 46 -10.76 -7.76 6.11
N TRP A 47 -11.52 -7.40 7.14
CA TRP A 47 -12.97 -7.58 7.19
C TRP A 47 -13.75 -6.36 6.66
N HIS A 48 -13.06 -5.23 6.48
CA HIS A 48 -13.66 -3.95 6.12
C HIS A 48 -12.93 -3.25 4.97
N VAL A 49 -12.23 -4.02 4.12
CA VAL A 49 -11.49 -3.50 2.98
C VAL A 49 -12.44 -2.84 1.98
N ASP A 50 -12.11 -1.61 1.63
CA ASP A 50 -12.66 -0.83 0.52
C ASP A 50 -11.51 -0.24 -0.31
N ASN A 51 -11.81 0.64 -1.26
CA ASN A 51 -10.76 1.22 -2.08
C ASN A 51 -9.88 2.22 -1.32
N ASP A 52 -10.40 2.87 -0.28
CA ASP A 52 -9.68 3.88 0.50
C ASP A 52 -8.73 3.23 1.51
N SER A 53 -8.84 1.90 1.67
CA SER A 53 -7.96 1.07 2.50
C SER A 53 -6.53 0.96 1.97
N PHE A 54 -6.24 1.44 0.76
CA PHE A 54 -4.94 1.29 0.11
C PHE A 54 -4.21 2.62 -0.05
N ILE A 55 -2.89 2.58 0.20
CA ILE A 55 -2.00 3.73 0.05
C ILE A 55 -0.87 3.36 -0.89
N ILE A 56 -0.60 4.26 -1.83
CA ILE A 56 0.54 4.17 -2.72
C ILE A 56 1.71 4.97 -2.16
N PHE A 57 2.86 4.31 -2.07
CA PHE A 57 4.14 4.97 -1.85
C PHE A 57 4.94 4.96 -3.15
N TYR A 58 5.20 6.16 -3.66
CA TYR A 58 5.99 6.35 -4.86
C TYR A 58 7.44 5.92 -4.66
N THR A 59 8.02 5.37 -5.72
CA THR A 59 9.46 5.09 -5.79
C THR A 59 10.17 6.25 -6.47
N GLU A 60 11.45 6.45 -6.15
CA GLU A 60 12.26 7.46 -6.81
C GLU A 60 12.28 7.32 -8.34
N PRO A 61 12.48 6.11 -8.93
CA PRO A 61 12.41 5.94 -10.38
C PRO A 61 11.07 6.33 -10.99
N PHE A 62 9.95 6.10 -10.29
CA PHE A 62 8.64 6.52 -10.77
C PHE A 62 8.51 8.05 -10.79
N ILE A 63 8.95 8.73 -9.72
CA ILE A 63 8.91 10.19 -9.65
C ILE A 63 9.78 10.82 -10.75
N GLU A 64 10.97 10.28 -11.00
CA GLU A 64 11.84 10.73 -12.09
C GLU A 64 11.17 10.57 -13.46
N LEU A 65 10.53 9.42 -13.71
CA LEU A 65 9.78 9.17 -14.94
C LEU A 65 8.65 10.19 -15.11
N VAL A 66 7.80 10.35 -14.11
CA VAL A 66 6.63 11.24 -14.17
C VAL A 66 7.05 12.69 -14.42
N VAL A 67 8.08 13.19 -13.72
CA VAL A 67 8.59 14.55 -13.92
C VAL A 67 9.20 14.72 -15.31
N THR A 68 9.92 13.70 -15.80
CA THR A 68 10.49 13.72 -17.16
C THR A 68 9.39 13.83 -18.21
N ARG A 69 8.37 12.97 -18.14
CA ARG A 69 7.22 12.99 -19.07
C ARG A 69 6.45 14.29 -18.99
N TYR A 70 6.28 14.86 -17.79
CA TYR A 70 5.59 16.12 -17.62
C TYR A 70 6.33 17.28 -18.31
N LYS A 71 7.66 17.34 -18.15
CA LYS A 71 8.51 18.36 -18.79
C LYS A 71 8.62 18.19 -20.31
N GLU A 72 8.50 16.98 -20.84
CA GLU A 72 8.42 16.76 -22.29
C GLU A 72 7.16 17.39 -22.90
N ILE A 73 6.03 17.36 -22.19
CA ILE A 73 4.74 17.90 -22.66
C ILE A 73 4.67 19.41 -22.41
N HIS A 74 5.08 19.88 -21.23
CA HIS A 74 4.88 21.27 -20.78
C HIS A 74 6.13 22.16 -20.90
N GLY A 75 7.27 21.59 -21.31
CA GLY A 75 8.56 22.28 -21.41
C GLY A 75 9.46 22.09 -20.19
N GLN A 76 10.77 22.27 -20.38
CA GLN A 76 11.78 21.98 -19.35
C GLN A 76 11.68 22.84 -18.09
N ASN A 77 11.10 24.04 -18.21
CA ASN A 77 10.88 24.98 -17.11
C ASN A 77 9.42 24.97 -16.61
N ALA A 78 8.66 23.91 -16.90
CA ALA A 78 7.29 23.80 -16.45
C ALA A 78 7.20 23.85 -14.91
N ASP A 79 6.18 24.54 -14.41
CA ASP A 79 5.83 24.53 -13.00
C ASP A 79 5.27 23.16 -12.61
N LEU A 80 5.85 22.58 -11.55
CA LEU A 80 5.51 21.25 -11.05
C LEU A 80 4.44 21.29 -9.96
N ALA A 81 3.96 22.47 -9.54
CA ALA A 81 2.95 22.58 -8.47
C ALA A 81 1.71 21.73 -8.75
N LYS A 82 1.15 21.83 -9.97
CA LYS A 82 -0.01 21.02 -10.38
C LYS A 82 0.30 19.52 -10.40
N LEU A 83 1.49 19.14 -10.87
CA LEU A 83 1.88 17.74 -10.88
C LEU A 83 2.02 17.18 -9.46
N SER A 84 2.58 17.97 -8.54
CA SER A 84 2.70 17.60 -7.13
C SER A 84 1.32 17.35 -6.50
N GLU A 85 0.37 18.26 -6.73
CA GLU A 85 -1.01 18.12 -6.25
C GLU A 85 -1.67 16.85 -6.78
N GLN A 86 -1.56 16.59 -8.09
CA GLN A 86 -2.10 15.36 -8.69
C GLN A 86 -1.47 14.09 -8.11
N LEU A 87 -0.16 14.10 -7.85
CA LEU A 87 0.53 12.97 -7.23
C LEU A 87 0.09 12.77 -5.77
N ASP A 88 -0.08 13.84 -5.00
CA ASP A 88 -0.55 13.76 -3.62
C ASP A 88 -1.98 13.20 -3.54
N ASP A 89 -2.87 13.67 -4.41
CA ASP A 89 -4.26 13.18 -4.48
C ASP A 89 -4.33 11.72 -4.92
N ALA A 90 -3.48 11.30 -5.87
CA ALA A 90 -3.49 9.94 -6.39
C ALA A 90 -3.05 8.87 -5.37
N VAL A 91 -2.43 9.25 -4.25
CA VAL A 91 -1.90 8.31 -3.24
C VAL A 91 -2.96 7.33 -2.71
N TYR A 92 -4.20 7.78 -2.55
CA TYR A 92 -5.31 6.98 -2.01
C TYR A 92 -6.26 6.44 -3.11
N GLU A 93 -5.97 6.72 -4.37
CA GLU A 93 -6.91 6.50 -5.47
C GLU A 93 -6.52 5.30 -6.32
N TYR A 94 -5.76 4.36 -5.75
CA TYR A 94 -5.35 3.14 -6.44
C TYR A 94 -6.40 2.05 -6.34
N ARG A 95 -6.79 1.51 -7.50
CA ARG A 95 -7.76 0.43 -7.59
C ARG A 95 -7.03 -0.87 -7.85
N ILE A 96 -6.92 -1.72 -6.83
CA ILE A 96 -6.12 -2.96 -6.88
C ILE A 96 -6.57 -3.88 -8.01
N LYS A 97 -7.89 -4.07 -8.16
CA LYS A 97 -8.45 -4.97 -9.16
C LYS A 97 -8.10 -4.54 -10.59
N GLU A 98 -8.19 -3.25 -10.87
CA GLU A 98 -7.87 -2.65 -12.16
C GLU A 98 -6.37 -2.42 -12.35
N ASN A 99 -5.59 -2.50 -11.27
CA ASN A 99 -4.14 -2.31 -11.24
C ASN A 99 -3.73 -0.95 -11.84
N CYS A 100 -4.46 0.10 -11.47
CA CYS A 100 -4.27 1.48 -11.91
C CYS A 100 -4.87 2.48 -10.90
N PHE A 101 -4.55 3.76 -11.06
CA PHE A 101 -5.24 4.84 -10.36
C PHE A 101 -6.64 5.04 -10.94
N ASP A 102 -7.57 5.60 -10.17
CA ASP A 102 -8.98 5.74 -10.56
C ASP A 102 -9.15 6.44 -11.91
N ARG A 103 -9.60 5.68 -12.91
CA ARG A 103 -9.81 6.16 -14.29
C ARG A 103 -11.08 6.99 -14.45
N THR A 104 -11.94 7.02 -13.44
CA THR A 104 -13.11 7.91 -13.45
C THR A 104 -12.73 9.35 -13.13
N ASN A 105 -11.56 9.57 -12.51
CA ASN A 105 -10.97 10.89 -12.31
C ASN A 105 -10.00 11.24 -13.45
N PRO A 106 -10.32 12.22 -14.32
CA PRO A 106 -9.45 12.61 -15.43
C PRO A 106 -8.10 13.19 -14.98
N ASP A 107 -7.99 13.69 -13.76
CA ASP A 107 -6.72 14.22 -13.24
C ASP A 107 -5.64 13.14 -13.11
N PHE A 108 -6.04 11.87 -13.02
CA PHE A 108 -5.12 10.74 -12.94
C PHE A 108 -4.77 10.12 -14.30
N GLU A 109 -5.28 10.64 -15.43
CA GLU A 109 -4.98 10.09 -16.76
C GLU A 109 -3.48 10.15 -17.06
N PHE A 110 -2.83 11.27 -16.74
CA PHE A 110 -1.39 11.44 -16.94
C PHE A 110 -0.57 10.48 -16.07
N ILE A 111 -0.91 10.37 -14.78
CA ILE A 111 -0.24 9.48 -13.83
C ILE A 111 -0.41 8.02 -14.26
N ASN A 112 -1.62 7.63 -14.70
CA ASN A 112 -1.88 6.29 -15.22
C ASN A 112 -1.03 5.95 -16.45
N LYS A 113 -0.88 6.89 -17.40
CA LYS A 113 0.01 6.68 -18.56
C LYS A 113 1.46 6.45 -18.13
N CYS A 114 1.95 7.26 -17.18
CA CYS A 114 3.29 7.09 -16.64
C CYS A 114 3.43 5.75 -15.90
N TYR A 115 2.42 5.33 -15.15
CA TYR A 115 2.44 4.05 -14.44
C TYR A 115 2.40 2.84 -15.38
N GLU A 116 1.64 2.92 -16.46
CA GLU A 116 1.65 1.89 -17.51
C GLU A 116 3.01 1.78 -18.22
N GLU A 117 3.71 2.90 -18.41
CA GLU A 117 5.09 2.89 -18.88
C GLU A 117 6.04 2.28 -17.85
N PHE A 118 5.93 2.72 -16.59
CA PHE A 118 6.75 2.26 -15.48
C PHE A 118 6.67 0.74 -15.31
N LYS A 119 5.46 0.17 -15.34
CA LYS A 119 5.26 -1.28 -15.24
C LYS A 119 6.00 -2.09 -16.32
N LYS A 120 6.28 -1.51 -17.49
CA LYS A 120 7.02 -2.19 -18.57
C LYS A 120 8.51 -2.37 -18.26
N THR A 121 9.06 -1.63 -17.30
CA THR A 121 10.44 -1.81 -16.85
C THR A 121 10.60 -3.01 -15.91
N GLY A 122 9.49 -3.56 -15.41
CA GLY A 122 9.48 -4.58 -14.37
C GLY A 122 9.55 -4.01 -12.95
N GLU A 123 9.59 -2.69 -12.81
CA GLU A 123 9.46 -2.02 -11.51
C GLU A 123 7.99 -1.81 -11.13
N GLU A 124 7.76 -1.66 -9.82
CA GLU A 124 6.43 -1.45 -9.24
C GLU A 124 6.45 -0.37 -8.17
N LEU A 125 5.30 0.30 -8.02
CA LEU A 125 5.01 1.14 -6.85
C LEU A 125 4.85 0.28 -5.61
N ILE A 126 5.00 0.87 -4.43
CA ILE A 126 4.72 0.16 -3.18
C ILE A 126 3.25 0.39 -2.83
N ILE A 127 2.49 -0.70 -2.76
CA ILE A 127 1.08 -0.75 -2.39
C ILE A 127 1.02 -1.25 -0.95
N THR A 128 0.35 -0.49 -0.10
CA THR A 128 0.12 -0.88 1.29
C THR A 128 -1.37 -0.87 1.63
N MET A 129 -1.75 -1.62 2.65
CA MET A 129 -3.01 -1.41 3.35
C MET A 129 -2.77 -0.45 4.53
N ASP A 130 -3.60 0.58 4.63
CA ASP A 130 -3.60 1.48 5.79
C ASP A 130 -4.19 0.75 7.00
N LEU A 131 -3.40 0.67 8.07
CA LEU A 131 -3.84 0.08 9.33
C LEU A 131 -4.28 1.15 10.35
N GLY A 132 -4.12 2.44 10.04
CA GLY A 132 -4.22 3.54 10.99
C GLY A 132 -2.90 3.84 11.69
N ASP A 133 -2.88 4.87 12.54
CA ASP A 133 -1.72 5.30 13.36
C ASP A 133 -0.35 5.29 12.65
N HIS A 134 -0.34 5.59 11.35
CA HIS A 134 0.83 5.57 10.47
C HIS A 134 1.43 4.19 10.13
N ASP A 135 0.75 3.10 10.50
CA ASP A 135 1.12 1.73 10.19
C ASP A 135 0.60 1.30 8.81
N ASN A 136 1.47 0.74 7.99
CA ASN A 136 1.16 0.38 6.61
C ASN A 136 1.59 -1.07 6.35
N LEU A 137 0.64 -1.98 6.15
CA LEU A 137 0.97 -3.35 5.76
C LEU A 137 1.38 -3.39 4.30
N VAL A 138 2.61 -3.82 4.02
CA VAL A 138 3.14 -3.91 2.65
C VAL A 138 2.53 -5.12 1.93
N ILE A 139 1.90 -4.87 0.78
CA ILE A 139 1.18 -5.90 0.01
C ILE A 139 2.07 -6.47 -1.11
N ASN A 140 2.75 -5.61 -1.85
CA ASN A 140 3.67 -6.01 -2.93
C ASN A 140 5.12 -5.61 -2.60
N LYS A 141 6.09 -6.12 -3.38
CA LYS A 141 7.56 -5.92 -3.22
C LYS A 141 8.24 -6.82 -2.16
N GLU A 142 9.55 -6.63 -1.99
CA GLU A 142 10.44 -7.41 -1.12
C GLU A 142 10.00 -7.44 0.35
N GLU A 143 9.43 -6.33 0.83
CA GLU A 143 8.97 -6.16 2.21
C GLU A 143 7.55 -6.68 2.47
N LYS A 144 6.96 -7.44 1.53
CA LYS A 144 5.56 -7.91 1.63
C LYS A 144 5.30 -8.67 2.93
N GLY A 145 4.22 -8.31 3.60
CA GLY A 145 3.84 -8.86 4.90
C GLY A 145 4.50 -8.20 6.11
N ASN A 146 5.44 -7.27 5.91
CA ASN A 146 5.95 -6.40 6.98
C ASN A 146 5.06 -5.16 7.15
N ILE A 147 5.09 -4.58 8.35
CA ILE A 147 4.50 -3.28 8.64
C ILE A 147 5.56 -2.21 8.45
N GLY A 148 5.32 -1.33 7.48
CA GLY A 148 6.05 -0.10 7.29
C GLY A 148 5.50 0.99 8.21
N TYR A 149 6.39 1.70 8.90
CA TYR A 149 6.03 2.88 9.68
C TYR A 149 6.22 4.15 8.85
N ASN A 150 5.17 4.95 8.76
CA ASN A 150 5.21 6.26 8.11
C ASN A 150 5.42 7.38 9.16
N LEU A 151 6.64 7.55 9.66
CA LEU A 151 6.97 8.60 10.65
C LEU A 151 7.05 10.01 10.04
N SER A 152 6.19 10.36 9.09
CA SER A 152 6.27 11.64 8.34
C SER A 152 7.59 11.81 7.59
N THR A 153 8.11 10.73 7.01
CA THR A 153 9.36 10.75 6.23
C THR A 153 9.09 11.14 4.78
N TYR A 154 9.61 12.30 4.40
CA TYR A 154 9.53 12.82 3.03
C TYR A 154 10.89 12.78 2.34
N LYS A 155 10.86 12.54 1.04
CA LYS A 155 12.01 12.69 0.14
C LYS A 155 11.63 13.64 -0.99
N THR A 156 12.62 14.39 -1.49
CA THR A 156 12.44 15.22 -2.68
C THR A 156 13.27 14.65 -3.82
N THR A 157 12.63 14.37 -4.95
CA THR A 157 13.27 13.91 -6.20
C THR A 157 12.79 14.80 -7.34
N THR A 158 13.73 15.34 -8.13
CA THR A 158 13.42 16.15 -9.32
C THR A 158 12.46 17.33 -9.09
N GLY A 159 12.39 17.86 -7.86
CA GLY A 159 11.50 18.97 -7.49
C GLY A 159 10.13 18.57 -6.95
N ILE A 160 9.83 17.27 -6.85
CA ILE A 160 8.61 16.73 -6.23
C ILE A 160 8.96 16.17 -4.86
N GLN A 161 8.22 16.56 -3.83
CA GLN A 161 8.30 15.98 -2.49
C GLN A 161 7.24 14.90 -2.33
N TYR A 162 7.59 13.74 -1.77
CA TYR A 162 6.67 12.62 -1.59
C TYR A 162 7.04 11.80 -0.34
N LYS A 163 6.05 11.11 0.22
CA LYS A 163 6.25 10.20 1.36
C LYS A 163 6.89 8.90 0.90
N TYR A 164 7.73 8.33 1.75
CA TYR A 164 8.34 7.02 1.51
C TYR A 164 8.48 6.24 2.82
N LEU A 165 8.46 4.91 2.72
CA LEU A 165 8.61 4.00 3.85
C LEU A 165 10.09 3.79 4.17
N THR A 166 10.47 3.97 5.44
CA THR A 166 11.88 3.88 5.90
C THR A 166 12.13 2.76 6.90
N HIS A 167 11.10 2.27 7.59
CA HIS A 167 11.24 1.32 8.67
C HIS A 167 10.21 0.22 8.52
N PHE A 168 10.68 -1.01 8.37
CA PHE A 168 9.84 -2.19 8.25
C PHE A 168 10.04 -3.07 9.48
N LYS A 169 8.95 -3.56 10.05
CA LYS A 169 8.97 -4.58 11.10
C LYS A 169 8.12 -5.78 10.71
N PRO A 170 8.56 -7.01 11.01
CA PRO A 170 7.74 -8.19 10.78
C PRO A 170 6.43 -8.14 11.57
N LEU A 171 5.31 -8.35 10.90
CA LEU A 171 3.99 -8.45 11.52
C LEU A 171 3.94 -9.45 12.72
N PRO A 172 4.57 -10.64 12.65
CA PRO A 172 4.62 -11.55 13.81
C PRO A 172 5.25 -10.97 15.07
N GLU A 173 6.22 -10.06 14.93
CA GLU A 173 6.90 -9.43 16.06
C GLU A 173 6.00 -8.39 16.73
N LEU A 174 5.25 -7.62 15.92
CA LEU A 174 4.31 -6.63 16.41
C LEU A 174 3.13 -7.26 17.15
N ILE A 175 2.59 -8.34 16.60
CA ILE A 175 1.53 -9.10 17.28
C ILE A 175 2.04 -9.65 18.62
N ARG A 176 3.23 -10.27 18.66
CA ARG A 176 3.84 -10.73 19.92
C ARG A 176 4.04 -9.61 20.93
N GLY A 177 4.55 -8.46 20.46
CA GLY A 177 4.72 -7.27 21.28
C GLY A 177 3.41 -6.83 21.92
N SER A 178 2.32 -6.79 21.13
CA SER A 178 1.00 -6.35 21.60
C SER A 178 0.44 -7.20 22.75
N PHE A 179 0.70 -8.51 22.76
CA PHE A 179 0.32 -9.40 23.87
C PHE A 179 1.12 -9.12 25.15
N GLY A 180 2.41 -8.82 25.03
CA GLY A 180 3.28 -8.47 26.18
C GLY A 180 2.95 -7.13 26.84
N TRP A 181 2.22 -6.24 26.16
CA TRP A 181 1.69 -5.01 26.76
C TRP A 181 0.39 -5.26 27.55
N GLN A 182 -0.44 -6.21 27.11
CA GLN A 182 -1.69 -6.56 27.82
C GLN A 182 -1.42 -7.22 29.17
N GLU A 183 -0.34 -8.00 29.32
CA GLU A 183 0.06 -8.59 30.61
C GLU A 183 0.64 -7.58 31.61
N LYS A 184 1.01 -6.36 31.19
CA LYS A 184 1.56 -5.33 32.08
C LYS A 184 0.55 -4.32 32.62
N ILE A 185 -0.70 -4.38 32.13
CA ILE A 185 -1.79 -3.46 32.50
C ILE A 185 -2.86 -4.16 33.36
N LEU A 186 -2.66 -5.44 33.69
CA LEU A 186 -3.42 -6.22 34.68
C LEU A 186 -2.57 -6.45 35.94
#